data_AF-A0A436VV67-F1
#
_entry.id   AF-A0A436VV67-F1
#
_cell.length_a   1.000
_cell.length_b   1.000
_cell.length_c   1.000
_cell.angle_alpha   90.00
_cell.angle_beta   90.00
_cell.angle_gamma   90.00
#
_symmetry.space_group_name_H-M   'P 1'
#
loop_
_entity.id
_entity.type
_entity.pdbx_description
1 polymer ?
#
loop_
_entity_poly.entity_id
_entity_poly.type
_entity_poly.pdbx_seq_one_letter_code
_entity_poly.pdbx_strand_id
1 'polypeptide(L)'
;ADKTLAFQMSQFEDAVDVTTWKRTDDGWVCAEGPMSKIPEREEADYRACMLGLRDYVNKNGFKNVVLGLSGGIDSAICAALAVDALGEERLRAVMMPYRYTSKDSLKDAEDCARALGCRYDIVPIFEPVEGFLHALTQMFEGTKEGITEENLQSRARGTILMAISNKFGSMVVTTGNKSEMSVGYATLYGDMNGGFNPIKDLYKMQVYALSRWRNSHVPPGALGPSGEVIPKNIIDKAPSAELRENQTDQDSLPPYPVLDDILECLVEHEMGVDEIVARGHDRATVARVEHLLYIAEYKRRQAAPGVKITRKNFGRDRRYPITNRFRDGR
;
A
#
# COMPACT_ATOMS: atom_id res chain seq x y z
N ALA A 1 -28.36 -30.33 11.15
CA ALA A 1 -28.70 -31.62 11.79
C ALA A 1 -27.44 -32.48 11.99
N ASP A 2 -26.38 -32.32 11.20
CA ASP A 2 -25.04 -32.93 11.42
C ASP A 2 -23.89 -31.90 11.42
N LYS A 3 -24.18 -30.65 11.00
CA LYS A 3 -23.25 -29.52 10.88
C LYS A 3 -22.13 -29.75 9.84
N THR A 4 -22.33 -30.69 8.91
CA THR A 4 -21.39 -30.89 7.80
C THR A 4 -21.54 -29.77 6.77
N LEU A 5 -20.44 -29.44 6.08
CA LEU A 5 -20.44 -28.42 5.04
C LEU A 5 -21.09 -29.00 3.78
N ALA A 6 -22.26 -28.47 3.43
CA ALA A 6 -23.08 -28.98 2.34
C ALA A 6 -22.58 -28.55 0.94
N PHE A 7 -22.08 -27.33 0.83
CA PHE A 7 -21.42 -26.77 -0.35
C PHE A 7 -20.66 -25.50 0.08
N GLN A 8 -19.73 -25.05 -0.76
CA GLN A 8 -18.93 -23.84 -0.57
C GLN A 8 -18.60 -23.22 -1.93
N MET A 9 -19.07 -21.98 -2.14
CA MET A 9 -18.74 -21.19 -3.32
C MET A 9 -17.35 -20.54 -3.19
N SER A 10 -16.76 -20.18 -4.32
CA SER A 10 -15.51 -19.43 -4.36
C SER A 10 -15.67 -18.03 -3.75
N GLN A 11 -14.62 -17.52 -3.13
CA GLN A 11 -14.55 -16.11 -2.71
C GLN A 11 -13.97 -15.24 -3.83
N PHE A 12 -14.36 -13.96 -3.86
CA PHE A 12 -13.82 -12.95 -4.80
C PHE A 12 -14.11 -13.22 -6.29
N GLU A 13 -15.06 -14.09 -6.60
CA GLU A 13 -15.48 -14.42 -7.95
C GLU A 13 -17.00 -14.23 -8.09
N ASP A 14 -17.43 -13.66 -9.22
CA ASP A 14 -18.84 -13.65 -9.58
C ASP A 14 -19.21 -15.03 -10.11
N ALA A 15 -20.16 -15.71 -9.45
CA ALA A 15 -20.58 -17.06 -9.83
C ALA A 15 -22.09 -17.26 -9.65
N VAL A 16 -22.65 -18.13 -10.49
CA VAL A 16 -24.01 -18.67 -10.32
C VAL A 16 -23.86 -20.19 -10.27
N ASP A 17 -24.08 -20.76 -9.09
CA ASP A 17 -23.94 -22.20 -8.85
C ASP A 17 -25.31 -22.86 -8.63
N VAL A 18 -25.43 -24.12 -9.07
CA VAL A 18 -26.62 -24.95 -8.85
C VAL A 18 -26.32 -25.98 -7.78
N THR A 19 -27.24 -26.14 -6.82
CA THR A 19 -27.17 -27.21 -5.82
C THR A 19 -28.34 -28.18 -5.98
N THR A 20 -28.06 -29.47 -5.84
CA THR A 20 -29.06 -30.54 -5.95
C THR A 20 -29.36 -31.09 -4.57
N TRP A 21 -30.63 -31.07 -4.17
CA TRP A 21 -31.07 -31.56 -2.86
C TRP A 21 -31.89 -32.83 -3.00
N LYS A 22 -31.61 -33.83 -2.14
CA LYS A 22 -32.35 -35.08 -2.07
C LYS A 22 -32.99 -35.23 -0.69
N ARG A 23 -34.25 -35.65 -0.65
CA ARG A 23 -34.94 -35.98 0.60
C ARG A 23 -34.60 -37.42 1.00
N THR A 24 -34.15 -37.58 2.24
CA THR A 24 -33.81 -38.85 2.90
C THR A 24 -34.72 -39.04 4.12
N ASP A 25 -34.62 -40.20 4.78
CA ASP A 25 -35.38 -40.51 5.99
C ASP A 25 -35.04 -39.54 7.15
N ASP A 26 -33.80 -39.06 7.18
CA ASP A 26 -33.29 -38.11 8.18
C ASP A 26 -33.42 -36.63 7.76
N GLY A 27 -34.06 -36.34 6.61
CA GLY A 27 -34.30 -34.99 6.09
C GLY A 27 -33.66 -34.70 4.74
N TRP A 28 -33.51 -33.42 4.39
CA TRP A 28 -32.89 -33.00 3.13
C TRP A 28 -31.37 -32.95 3.24
N VAL A 29 -30.68 -33.56 2.27
CA VAL A 29 -29.23 -33.48 2.12
C VAL A 29 -28.87 -32.85 0.78
N CYS A 30 -27.82 -32.02 0.78
CA CYS A 30 -27.21 -31.54 -0.45
C CYS A 30 -26.46 -32.70 -1.09
N ALA A 31 -26.95 -33.19 -2.23
CA ALA A 31 -26.35 -34.28 -2.99
C ALA A 31 -25.24 -33.80 -3.93
N GLU A 32 -25.31 -32.55 -4.37
CA GLU A 32 -24.34 -31.94 -5.28
C GLU A 32 -24.31 -30.42 -5.08
N GLY A 33 -23.11 -29.85 -5.03
CA GLY A 33 -22.85 -28.42 -4.93
C GLY A 33 -21.35 -28.16 -5.02
N PRO A 34 -20.91 -26.92 -5.29
CA PRO A 34 -19.50 -26.58 -5.34
C PRO A 34 -18.85 -26.81 -3.98
N MET A 35 -17.57 -27.16 -3.96
CA MET A 35 -16.75 -27.25 -2.75
C MET A 35 -15.42 -26.53 -3.02
N SER A 36 -15.52 -25.21 -3.22
CA SER A 36 -14.38 -24.36 -3.52
C SER A 36 -13.44 -24.24 -2.32
N LYS A 37 -12.13 -24.27 -2.61
CA LYS A 37 -11.12 -23.93 -1.62
C LYS A 37 -11.18 -22.42 -1.34
N ILE A 38 -11.28 -22.06 -0.07
CA ILE A 38 -11.19 -20.66 0.37
C ILE A 38 -9.72 -20.24 0.30
N PRO A 39 -9.42 -19.11 -0.36
CA PRO A 39 -8.08 -18.55 -0.30
C PRO A 39 -7.75 -18.19 1.15
N GLU A 40 -6.49 -18.40 1.55
CA GLU A 40 -6.00 -18.09 2.88
C GLU A 40 -4.80 -17.16 2.78
N ARG A 41 -4.52 -16.42 3.87
CA ARG A 41 -3.31 -15.59 4.04
C ARG A 41 -3.06 -14.66 2.84
N GLU A 42 -1.87 -14.74 2.24
CA GLU A 42 -1.44 -13.86 1.16
C GLU A 42 -2.35 -13.94 -0.07
N GLU A 43 -2.92 -15.12 -0.39
CA GLU A 43 -3.87 -15.24 -1.51
C GLU A 43 -5.15 -14.45 -1.21
N ALA A 44 -5.70 -14.58 0.00
CA ALA A 44 -6.92 -13.88 0.38
C ALA A 44 -6.72 -12.36 0.37
N ASP A 45 -5.62 -11.90 0.98
CA ASP A 45 -5.28 -10.48 1.06
C ASP A 45 -5.05 -9.90 -0.35
N TYR A 46 -4.29 -10.60 -1.20
CA TYR A 46 -4.02 -10.17 -2.56
C TYR A 46 -5.31 -10.09 -3.39
N ARG A 47 -6.17 -11.13 -3.34
CA ARG A 47 -7.44 -11.15 -4.07
C ARG A 47 -8.39 -10.06 -3.60
N ALA A 48 -8.42 -9.77 -2.30
CA ALA A 48 -9.21 -8.66 -1.76
C ALA A 48 -8.69 -7.30 -2.25
N CYS A 49 -7.36 -7.07 -2.23
CA CYS A 49 -6.73 -5.86 -2.76
C CYS A 49 -7.01 -5.68 -4.26
N MET A 50 -6.85 -6.76 -5.04
CA MET A 50 -7.07 -6.79 -6.49
C MET A 50 -8.54 -6.49 -6.82
N LEU A 51 -9.49 -7.17 -6.18
CA LEU A 51 -10.92 -6.96 -6.40
C LEU A 51 -11.33 -5.54 -6.00
N GLY A 52 -10.86 -5.05 -4.84
CA GLY A 52 -11.16 -3.71 -4.36
C GLY A 52 -10.68 -2.63 -5.32
N LEU A 53 -9.48 -2.77 -5.88
CA LEU A 53 -8.97 -1.86 -6.92
C LEU A 53 -9.78 -1.95 -8.21
N ARG A 54 -10.02 -3.16 -8.71
CA ARG A 54 -10.80 -3.42 -9.93
C ARG A 54 -12.16 -2.75 -9.86
N ASP A 55 -12.88 -3.01 -8.77
CA ASP A 55 -14.22 -2.50 -8.56
C ASP A 55 -14.24 -0.99 -8.37
N TYR A 56 -13.32 -0.44 -7.57
CA TYR A 56 -13.28 1.00 -7.37
C TYR A 56 -13.04 1.75 -8.69
N VAL A 57 -12.13 1.28 -9.52
CA VAL A 57 -11.86 1.87 -10.84
C VAL A 57 -13.06 1.74 -11.76
N ASN A 58 -13.59 0.53 -11.93
CA ASN A 58 -14.65 0.26 -12.90
C ASN A 58 -16.00 0.86 -12.49
N LYS A 59 -16.41 0.73 -11.21
CA LYS A 59 -17.71 1.23 -10.72
C LYS A 59 -17.77 2.76 -10.68
N ASN A 60 -16.62 3.44 -10.58
CA ASN A 60 -16.54 4.90 -10.69
C ASN A 60 -16.25 5.39 -12.13
N GLY A 61 -16.19 4.49 -13.12
CA GLY A 61 -16.07 4.85 -14.54
C GLY A 61 -14.67 5.27 -14.99
N PHE A 62 -13.63 5.11 -14.16
CA PHE A 62 -12.25 5.41 -14.56
C PHE A 62 -11.78 4.43 -15.64
N LYS A 63 -11.22 4.98 -16.72
CA LYS A 63 -10.72 4.16 -17.84
C LYS A 63 -9.34 3.60 -17.57
N ASN A 64 -8.47 4.36 -16.91
CA ASN A 64 -7.08 3.98 -16.66
C ASN A 64 -6.66 4.38 -15.25
N VAL A 65 -5.52 3.86 -14.80
CA VAL A 65 -4.84 4.29 -13.58
C VAL A 65 -3.43 4.79 -13.89
N VAL A 66 -2.94 5.67 -13.02
CA VAL A 66 -1.56 6.16 -13.06
C VAL A 66 -0.96 6.04 -11.66
N LEU A 67 0.32 5.66 -11.57
CA LEU A 67 1.04 5.64 -10.29
C LEU A 67 2.51 6.04 -10.48
N GLY A 68 3.12 6.51 -9.39
CA GLY A 68 4.56 6.69 -9.33
C GLY A 68 5.23 5.34 -9.08
N LEU A 69 6.13 4.92 -9.97
CA LEU A 69 6.92 3.70 -9.82
C LEU A 69 8.34 4.08 -9.39
N SER A 70 8.61 4.01 -8.08
CA SER A 70 9.85 4.51 -7.49
C SER A 70 11.02 3.53 -7.57
N GLY A 71 10.76 2.29 -7.97
CA GLY A 71 11.70 1.17 -7.78
C GLY A 71 11.65 0.57 -6.37
N GLY A 72 10.78 1.09 -5.48
CA GLY A 72 10.51 0.52 -4.16
C GLY A 72 9.35 -0.49 -4.17
N ILE A 73 9.33 -1.37 -3.17
CA ILE A 73 8.40 -2.50 -3.11
C ILE A 73 6.92 -2.10 -3.09
N ASP A 74 6.56 -1.02 -2.40
CA ASP A 74 5.15 -0.63 -2.26
C ASP A 74 4.55 -0.20 -3.61
N SER A 75 5.32 0.54 -4.41
CA SER A 75 4.92 0.91 -5.77
C SER A 75 4.89 -0.28 -6.73
N ALA A 76 5.81 -1.24 -6.56
CA ALA A 76 5.88 -2.44 -7.38
C ALA A 76 4.68 -3.37 -7.14
N ILE A 77 4.30 -3.62 -5.89
CA ILE A 77 3.10 -4.43 -5.58
C ILE A 77 1.82 -3.72 -6.04
N CYS A 78 1.75 -2.39 -5.94
CA CYS A 78 0.61 -1.63 -6.47
C CYS A 78 0.51 -1.73 -8.00
N ALA A 79 1.65 -1.72 -8.70
CA ALA A 79 1.69 -1.92 -10.15
C ALA A 79 1.23 -3.33 -10.53
N ALA A 80 1.71 -4.37 -9.84
CA ALA A 80 1.25 -5.74 -10.04
C ALA A 80 -0.25 -5.90 -9.79
N LEU A 81 -0.77 -5.35 -8.68
CA LEU A 81 -2.20 -5.34 -8.37
C LEU A 81 -3.02 -4.60 -9.44
N ALA A 82 -2.52 -3.47 -9.95
CA ALA A 82 -3.19 -2.72 -11.01
C ALA A 82 -3.25 -3.48 -12.34
N VAL A 83 -2.15 -4.12 -12.74
CA VAL A 83 -2.12 -4.96 -13.95
C VAL A 83 -3.02 -6.19 -13.79
N ASP A 84 -2.97 -6.89 -12.66
CA ASP A 84 -3.85 -8.04 -12.42
C ASP A 84 -5.33 -7.65 -12.36
N ALA A 85 -5.64 -6.49 -11.77
CA ALA A 85 -6.99 -5.98 -11.65
C ALA A 85 -7.57 -5.48 -12.99
N LEU A 86 -6.77 -4.83 -13.83
CA LEU A 86 -7.26 -4.01 -14.94
C LEU A 86 -6.68 -4.39 -16.31
N GLY A 87 -5.55 -5.09 -16.34
CA GLY A 87 -4.74 -5.33 -17.54
C GLY A 87 -3.65 -4.26 -17.74
N GLU A 88 -2.55 -4.66 -18.39
CA GLU A 88 -1.33 -3.83 -18.56
C GLU A 88 -1.58 -2.51 -19.30
N GLU A 89 -2.48 -2.52 -20.30
CA GLU A 89 -2.86 -1.36 -21.11
C GLU A 89 -3.54 -0.24 -20.30
N ARG A 90 -4.10 -0.57 -19.13
CA ARG A 90 -4.81 0.38 -18.27
C ARG A 90 -3.93 0.94 -17.16
N LEU A 91 -2.66 0.52 -17.07
CA LEU A 91 -1.69 1.06 -16.14
C LEU A 91 -0.66 1.95 -16.86
N ARG A 92 -0.53 3.19 -16.39
CA ARG A 92 0.63 4.03 -16.68
C ARG A 92 1.50 4.15 -15.42
N ALA A 93 2.68 3.56 -15.45
CA ALA A 93 3.72 3.77 -14.46
C ALA A 93 4.60 4.97 -14.82
N VAL A 94 4.90 5.82 -13.84
CA VAL A 94 5.74 7.02 -14.05
C VAL A 94 6.90 7.01 -13.06
N MET A 95 8.12 6.93 -13.56
CA MET A 95 9.33 7.14 -12.77
C MET A 95 9.68 8.63 -12.75
N MET A 96 9.90 9.18 -11.56
CA MET A 96 10.08 10.62 -11.34
C MET A 96 11.40 10.91 -10.60
N PRO A 97 12.54 10.76 -11.30
CA PRO A 97 13.85 10.83 -10.68
C PRO A 97 14.26 12.26 -10.30
N TYR A 98 15.09 12.35 -9.27
CA TYR A 98 15.80 13.58 -8.87
C TYR A 98 17.29 13.27 -8.64
N ARG A 99 18.05 14.21 -8.06
CA ARG A 99 19.50 14.11 -7.82
C ARG A 99 19.91 12.88 -6.99
N TYR A 100 19.07 12.47 -6.05
CA TYR A 100 19.35 11.36 -5.12
C TYR A 100 18.86 10.00 -5.61
N THR A 101 18.16 9.96 -6.74
CA THR A 101 17.60 8.71 -7.25
C THR A 101 18.71 7.78 -7.72
N SER A 102 18.75 6.57 -7.18
CA SER A 102 19.81 5.62 -7.47
C SER A 102 19.65 4.99 -8.87
N LYS A 103 20.77 4.57 -9.47
CA LYS A 103 20.75 3.80 -10.72
C LYS A 103 19.99 2.49 -10.56
N ASP A 104 20.07 1.88 -9.37
CA ASP A 104 19.36 0.64 -9.05
C ASP A 104 17.85 0.88 -9.02
N SER A 105 17.37 1.96 -8.40
CA SER A 105 15.94 2.30 -8.41
C SER A 105 15.40 2.60 -9.80
N LEU A 106 16.19 3.26 -10.67
CA LEU A 106 15.84 3.44 -12.09
C LEU A 106 15.69 2.11 -12.83
N LYS A 107 16.67 1.22 -12.67
CA LYS A 107 16.70 -0.10 -13.30
C LYS A 107 15.56 -0.98 -12.78
N ASP A 108 15.35 -1.01 -11.48
CA ASP A 108 14.31 -1.78 -10.81
C ASP A 108 12.91 -1.36 -11.28
N ALA A 109 12.64 -0.05 -11.38
CA ALA A 109 11.38 0.46 -11.89
C ALA A 109 11.15 0.05 -13.35
N GLU A 110 12.18 0.18 -14.21
CA GLU A 110 12.10 -0.22 -15.61
C GLU A 110 11.89 -1.74 -15.76
N ASP A 111 12.63 -2.56 -15.00
CA ASP A 111 12.50 -4.02 -15.02
C ASP A 111 11.11 -4.48 -14.56
N CYS A 112 10.58 -3.88 -13.49
CA CYS A 112 9.24 -4.14 -12.99
C CYS A 112 8.18 -3.78 -14.05
N ALA A 113 8.25 -2.60 -14.65
CA ALA A 113 7.30 -2.18 -15.67
C ALA A 113 7.37 -3.07 -16.93
N ARG A 114 8.58 -3.45 -17.34
CA ARG A 114 8.81 -4.39 -18.45
C ARG A 114 8.25 -5.78 -18.16
N ALA A 115 8.47 -6.30 -16.95
CA ALA A 115 7.95 -7.61 -16.56
C ALA A 115 6.41 -7.63 -16.49
N LEU A 116 5.80 -6.50 -16.12
CA LEU A 116 4.34 -6.31 -16.10
C LEU A 116 3.72 -5.96 -17.46
N GLY A 117 4.54 -5.64 -18.47
CA GLY A 117 4.07 -5.20 -19.80
C GLY A 117 3.38 -3.83 -19.82
N CYS A 118 3.43 -3.06 -18.73
CA CYS A 118 2.69 -1.80 -18.62
C CYS A 118 3.46 -0.62 -19.24
N ARG A 119 2.72 0.43 -19.59
CA ARG A 119 3.32 1.69 -20.06
C ARG A 119 4.20 2.30 -18.97
N TYR A 120 5.44 2.64 -19.34
CA TYR A 120 6.43 3.26 -18.46
C TYR A 120 6.92 4.59 -19.06
N ASP A 121 6.72 5.69 -18.35
CA ASP A 121 7.22 7.02 -18.72
C ASP A 121 8.22 7.51 -17.65
N ILE A 122 9.26 8.25 -18.05
CA ILE A 122 10.19 8.92 -17.12
C ILE A 122 9.96 10.43 -17.18
N VAL A 123 9.69 11.04 -16.03
CA VAL A 123 9.46 12.49 -15.88
C VAL A 123 10.33 13.03 -14.75
N PRO A 124 11.56 13.49 -15.03
CA PRO A 124 12.46 14.05 -14.02
C PRO A 124 11.84 15.24 -13.30
N ILE A 125 12.08 15.37 -11.99
CA ILE A 125 11.50 16.45 -11.16
C ILE A 125 12.49 17.57 -10.85
N PHE A 126 13.65 17.57 -11.51
CA PHE A 126 14.69 18.55 -11.24
C PHE A 126 14.17 19.98 -11.39
N GLU A 127 13.63 20.34 -12.55
CA GLU A 127 13.20 21.72 -12.82
C GLU A 127 12.03 22.17 -11.93
N PRO A 128 10.97 21.35 -11.70
CA PRO A 128 9.94 21.71 -10.73
C PRO A 128 10.48 21.95 -9.31
N VAL A 129 11.38 21.08 -8.82
CA VAL A 129 11.94 21.21 -7.47
C VAL A 129 12.84 22.44 -7.36
N GLU A 130 13.76 22.65 -8.30
CA GLU A 130 14.62 23.84 -8.32
C GLU A 130 13.82 25.13 -8.47
N GLY A 131 12.73 25.11 -9.24
CA GLY A 131 11.83 26.25 -9.37
C GLY A 131 11.22 26.66 -8.03
N PHE A 132 10.78 25.70 -7.21
CA PHE A 132 10.29 25.97 -5.87
C PHE A 132 11.39 26.48 -4.94
N LEU A 133 12.57 25.84 -4.94
CA LEU A 133 13.70 26.28 -4.12
C LEU A 133 14.13 27.70 -4.47
N HIS A 134 14.23 28.01 -5.76
CA HIS A 134 14.56 29.34 -6.23
C HIS A 134 13.54 30.39 -5.76
N ALA A 135 12.24 30.11 -5.89
CA ALA A 135 11.17 30.99 -5.43
C ALA A 135 11.19 31.23 -3.91
N LEU A 136 11.70 30.28 -3.14
CA LEU A 136 11.76 30.33 -1.67
C LEU A 136 13.11 30.83 -1.13
N THR A 137 14.10 31.12 -2.00
CA THR A 137 15.48 31.46 -1.61
C THR A 137 15.55 32.52 -0.52
N GLN A 138 14.88 33.67 -0.71
CA GLN A 138 14.90 34.77 0.27
C GLN A 138 14.21 34.40 1.58
N MET A 139 13.18 33.56 1.54
CA MET A 139 12.45 33.13 2.73
C MET A 139 13.25 32.13 3.56
N PHE A 140 14.14 31.36 2.93
CA PHE A 140 14.94 30.31 3.56
C PHE A 140 16.37 30.77 3.87
N GLU A 141 16.69 32.04 3.70
CA GLU A 141 18.02 32.58 4.00
C GLU A 141 18.44 32.29 5.44
N GLY A 142 19.65 31.73 5.62
CA GLY A 142 20.19 31.36 6.92
C GLY A 142 19.63 30.06 7.53
N THR A 143 18.72 29.37 6.84
CA THR A 143 18.25 28.03 7.25
C THR A 143 19.15 26.92 6.68
N LYS A 144 19.00 25.70 7.22
CA LYS A 144 19.67 24.50 6.70
C LYS A 144 18.64 23.63 5.99
N GLU A 145 19.04 22.99 4.91
CA GLU A 145 18.22 21.98 4.23
C GLU A 145 17.84 20.83 5.19
N GLY A 146 16.65 20.28 5.00
CA GLY A 146 16.14 19.14 5.74
C GLY A 146 14.79 18.65 5.21
N ILE A 147 13.88 18.33 6.14
CA ILE A 147 12.58 17.72 5.83
C ILE A 147 11.73 18.59 4.88
N THR A 148 11.94 19.91 4.85
CA THR A 148 11.21 20.81 3.95
C THR A 148 11.54 20.51 2.49
N GLU A 149 12.82 20.43 2.14
CA GLU A 149 13.33 20.16 0.80
C GLU A 149 13.00 18.73 0.35
N GLU A 150 13.10 17.75 1.26
CA GLU A 150 12.65 16.38 1.03
C GLU A 150 11.15 16.33 0.65
N ASN A 151 10.32 17.04 1.41
CA ASN A 151 8.88 17.11 1.14
C ASN A 151 8.55 17.85 -0.16
N LEU A 152 9.34 18.84 -0.59
CA LEU A 152 9.13 19.51 -1.88
C LEU A 152 9.28 18.54 -3.05
N GLN A 153 10.23 17.61 -2.98
CA GLN A 153 10.38 16.55 -3.99
C GLN A 153 9.12 15.67 -4.05
N SER A 154 8.62 15.21 -2.90
CA SER A 154 7.39 14.39 -2.84
C SER A 154 6.16 15.15 -3.38
N ARG A 155 6.01 16.44 -3.06
CA ARG A 155 4.92 17.30 -3.58
C ARG A 155 5.03 17.58 -5.08
N ALA A 156 6.23 17.74 -5.62
CA ALA A 156 6.43 17.87 -7.06
C ALA A 156 5.97 16.60 -7.80
N ARG A 157 6.35 15.42 -7.30
CA ARG A 157 5.88 14.12 -7.83
C ARG A 157 4.36 13.99 -7.78
N GLY A 158 3.76 14.31 -6.63
CA GLY A 158 2.31 14.29 -6.46
C GLY A 158 1.59 15.24 -7.43
N THR A 159 2.13 16.44 -7.65
CA THR A 159 1.58 17.42 -8.61
C THR A 159 1.64 16.90 -10.05
N ILE A 160 2.75 16.27 -10.45
CA ILE A 160 2.90 15.67 -11.78
C ILE A 160 1.87 14.56 -12.01
N LEU A 161 1.73 13.63 -11.06
CA LEU A 161 0.74 12.55 -11.16
C LEU A 161 -0.69 13.08 -11.26
N MET A 162 -1.03 14.10 -10.47
CA MET A 162 -2.33 14.76 -10.53
C MET A 162 -2.53 15.51 -11.86
N ALA A 163 -1.48 16.13 -12.42
CA ALA A 163 -1.57 16.78 -13.73
C ALA A 163 -1.82 15.76 -14.86
N ILE A 164 -1.16 14.61 -14.83
CA ILE A 164 -1.40 13.50 -15.76
C ILE A 164 -2.84 12.98 -15.61
N SER A 165 -3.28 12.76 -14.37
CA SER A 165 -4.66 12.36 -14.05
C SER A 165 -5.68 13.33 -14.62
N ASN A 166 -5.53 14.64 -14.35
CA ASN A 166 -6.43 15.67 -14.86
C ASN A 166 -6.45 15.75 -16.39
N LYS A 167 -5.31 15.51 -17.04
CA LYS A 167 -5.19 15.58 -18.50
C LYS A 167 -5.82 14.38 -19.21
N PHE A 168 -5.67 13.18 -18.66
CA PHE A 168 -6.04 11.93 -19.33
C PHE A 168 -7.22 11.19 -18.67
N GLY A 169 -7.75 11.69 -17.55
CA GLY A 169 -8.84 11.07 -16.80
C GLY A 169 -8.44 9.79 -16.07
N SER A 170 -7.14 9.51 -15.90
CA SER A 170 -6.65 8.36 -15.14
C SER A 170 -6.83 8.59 -13.63
N MET A 171 -7.17 7.56 -12.87
CA MET A 171 -7.14 7.66 -11.40
C MET A 171 -5.72 7.50 -10.88
N VAL A 172 -5.26 8.40 -10.01
CA VAL A 172 -3.97 8.22 -9.33
C VAL A 172 -4.10 7.15 -8.25
N VAL A 173 -3.25 6.13 -8.29
CA VAL A 173 -3.10 5.12 -7.24
C VAL A 173 -1.96 5.54 -6.32
N THR A 174 -2.25 5.64 -5.03
CA THR A 174 -1.23 5.88 -3.99
C THR A 174 -0.67 4.55 -3.47
N THR A 175 0.56 4.59 -2.97
CA THR A 175 1.34 3.37 -2.67
C THR A 175 1.78 3.30 -1.20
N GLY A 176 1.22 4.14 -0.32
CA GLY A 176 1.60 4.12 1.09
C GLY A 176 1.00 2.91 1.82
N ASN A 177 1.81 2.18 2.58
CA ASN A 177 1.36 1.02 3.36
C ASN A 177 0.87 1.43 4.76
N LYS A 178 0.27 0.48 5.49
CA LYS A 178 -0.29 0.70 6.83
C LYS A 178 0.77 1.12 7.84
N SER A 179 2.00 0.62 7.74
CA SER A 179 3.10 0.98 8.65
C SER A 179 3.46 2.45 8.53
N GLU A 180 3.68 2.92 7.29
CA GLU A 180 3.99 4.32 6.96
C GLU A 180 2.86 5.26 7.39
N MET A 181 1.62 4.91 7.05
CA MET A 181 0.44 5.70 7.44
C MET A 181 0.23 5.73 8.97
N SER A 182 0.61 4.66 9.67
CA SER A 182 0.51 4.58 11.13
C SER A 182 1.39 5.63 11.78
N VAL A 183 2.67 5.68 11.43
CA VAL A 183 3.63 6.61 12.05
C VAL A 183 3.75 7.95 11.34
N GLY A 184 2.96 8.16 10.28
CA GLY A 184 2.94 9.41 9.51
C GLY A 184 4.21 9.62 8.68
N TYR A 185 4.89 8.54 8.30
CA TYR A 185 6.03 8.53 7.39
C TYR A 185 5.52 8.68 5.95
N ALA A 186 4.97 9.85 5.69
CA ALA A 186 4.30 10.23 4.45
C ALA A 186 4.24 11.75 4.32
N THR A 187 4.26 12.23 3.10
CA THR A 187 4.19 13.64 2.76
C THR A 187 2.76 14.02 2.40
N LEU A 188 2.13 14.85 3.22
CA LEU A 188 0.86 15.46 2.84
C LEU A 188 1.03 16.24 1.53
N TYR A 189 0.13 15.92 0.61
CA TYR A 189 0.07 16.46 -0.74
C TYR A 189 1.26 16.07 -1.65
N GLY A 190 2.01 15.04 -1.25
CA GLY A 190 3.05 14.40 -2.05
C GLY A 190 2.65 12.97 -2.39
N ASP A 191 3.35 12.00 -1.81
CA ASP A 191 3.07 10.55 -1.89
C ASP A 191 1.65 10.15 -1.46
N MET A 192 0.95 10.99 -0.69
CA MET A 192 -0.46 10.80 -0.31
C MET A 192 -1.46 11.22 -1.40
N ASN A 193 -1.03 11.85 -2.49
CA ASN A 193 -1.94 12.34 -3.55
C ASN A 193 -2.49 11.17 -4.39
N GLY A 194 -3.78 10.90 -4.24
CA GLY A 194 -4.50 10.11 -5.23
C GLY A 194 -5.92 9.74 -4.85
N GLY A 195 -6.54 8.94 -5.72
CA GLY A 195 -7.96 8.59 -5.64
C GLY A 195 -8.23 7.27 -4.92
N PHE A 196 -7.25 6.37 -4.85
CA PHE A 196 -7.38 5.08 -4.18
C PHE A 196 -6.02 4.48 -3.78
N ASN A 197 -6.03 3.60 -2.79
CA ASN A 197 -4.85 2.85 -2.35
C ASN A 197 -5.20 1.37 -2.12
N PRO A 198 -4.70 0.44 -2.96
CA PRO A 198 -5.01 -0.96 -2.82
C PRO A 198 -4.35 -1.61 -1.60
N ILE A 199 -3.25 -1.06 -1.09
CA ILE A 199 -2.46 -1.63 0.02
C ILE A 199 -2.54 -0.82 1.32
N LYS A 200 -3.49 0.10 1.42
CA LYS A 200 -3.65 1.05 2.53
C LYS A 200 -3.61 0.39 3.91
N ASP A 201 -4.16 -0.82 4.00
CA ASP A 201 -4.37 -1.55 5.23
C ASP A 201 -3.48 -2.80 5.34
N LEU A 202 -2.36 -2.83 4.60
CA LEU A 202 -1.32 -3.86 4.72
C LEU A 202 -0.08 -3.29 5.41
N TYR A 203 0.44 -3.98 6.42
CA TYR A 203 1.73 -3.66 7.03
C TYR A 203 2.89 -3.94 6.06
N LYS A 204 4.05 -3.32 6.27
CA LYS A 204 5.22 -3.47 5.40
C LYS A 204 5.65 -4.93 5.26
N MET A 205 5.66 -5.68 6.35
CA MET A 205 6.00 -7.10 6.31
C MET A 205 4.99 -7.93 5.50
N GLN A 206 3.71 -7.54 5.50
CA GLN A 206 2.70 -8.14 4.61
C GLN A 206 2.96 -7.74 3.15
N VAL A 207 3.36 -6.51 2.86
CA VAL A 207 3.74 -6.08 1.49
C VAL A 207 4.91 -6.94 0.95
N TYR A 208 5.92 -7.23 1.78
CA TYR A 208 7.00 -8.15 1.41
C TYR A 208 6.47 -9.58 1.14
N ALA A 209 5.61 -10.10 2.02
CA ALA A 209 5.04 -11.44 1.88
C ALA A 209 4.18 -11.56 0.60
N LEU A 210 3.29 -10.59 0.35
CA LEU A 210 2.43 -10.56 -0.84
C LEU A 210 3.24 -10.41 -2.12
N SER A 211 4.33 -9.64 -2.13
CA SER A 211 5.20 -9.50 -3.30
C SER A 211 5.89 -10.83 -3.65
N ARG A 212 6.41 -11.55 -2.64
CA ARG A 212 6.98 -12.89 -2.83
C ARG A 212 5.93 -13.90 -3.28
N TRP A 213 4.73 -13.84 -2.69
CA TRP A 213 3.61 -14.69 -3.06
C TRP A 213 3.19 -14.44 -4.52
N ARG A 214 3.05 -13.17 -4.93
CA ARG A 214 2.66 -12.82 -6.30
C ARG A 214 3.69 -13.23 -7.36
N ASN A 215 4.98 -13.21 -7.05
CA ASN A 215 5.99 -13.73 -8.00
C ASN A 215 5.91 -15.26 -8.20
N SER A 216 5.30 -15.98 -7.26
CA SER A 216 5.16 -17.45 -7.31
C SER A 216 3.77 -17.91 -7.71
N HIS A 217 2.79 -17.00 -7.81
CA HIS A 217 1.38 -17.33 -8.03
C HIS A 217 0.71 -16.32 -8.96
N VAL A 218 -0.30 -16.77 -9.69
CA VAL A 218 -1.24 -15.90 -10.39
C VAL A 218 -2.64 -16.24 -9.88
N PRO A 219 -3.32 -15.35 -9.14
CA PRO A 219 -4.63 -15.67 -8.59
C PRO A 219 -5.68 -15.81 -9.70
N PRO A 220 -6.76 -16.57 -9.45
CA PRO A 220 -7.90 -16.63 -10.37
C PRO A 220 -8.42 -15.24 -10.73
N GLY A 221 -8.67 -15.06 -12.03
CA GLY A 221 -9.19 -13.79 -12.57
C GLY A 221 -8.16 -12.66 -12.68
N ALA A 222 -6.88 -12.87 -12.35
CA ALA A 222 -5.83 -11.90 -12.63
C ALA A 222 -5.56 -11.79 -14.14
N LEU A 223 -5.33 -10.56 -14.61
CA LEU A 223 -5.04 -10.25 -16.02
C LEU A 223 -3.54 -10.08 -16.31
N GLY A 224 -2.70 -10.07 -15.27
CA GLY A 224 -1.26 -9.86 -15.42
C GLY A 224 -0.49 -11.12 -15.73
N PRO A 225 0.80 -10.96 -16.11
CA PRO A 225 1.63 -12.07 -16.51
C PRO A 225 1.99 -12.99 -15.34
N SER A 226 2.25 -14.25 -15.67
CA SER A 226 2.85 -15.21 -14.74
C SER A 226 4.36 -15.00 -14.60
N GLY A 227 4.93 -15.46 -13.49
CA GLY A 227 6.38 -15.40 -13.23
C GLY A 227 6.78 -14.23 -12.31
N GLU A 228 8.08 -13.91 -12.32
CA GLU A 228 8.64 -12.82 -11.53
C GLU A 228 8.30 -11.47 -12.17
N VAL A 229 7.28 -10.80 -11.61
CA VAL A 229 6.83 -9.48 -12.08
C VAL A 229 7.35 -8.35 -11.20
N ILE A 230 7.71 -8.65 -9.95
CA ILE A 230 8.39 -7.73 -9.04
C ILE A 230 9.84 -8.21 -8.92
N PRO A 231 10.82 -7.51 -9.51
CA PRO A 231 12.22 -7.93 -9.49
C PRO A 231 12.71 -8.27 -8.09
N LYS A 232 13.44 -9.38 -7.94
CA LYS A 232 13.98 -9.82 -6.64
C LYS A 232 14.76 -8.73 -5.91
N ASN A 233 15.50 -7.89 -6.63
CA ASN A 233 16.25 -6.78 -6.05
C ASN A 233 15.35 -5.77 -5.29
N ILE A 234 14.13 -5.51 -5.80
CA ILE A 234 13.14 -4.66 -5.11
C ILE A 234 12.72 -5.26 -3.76
N ILE A 235 12.62 -6.59 -3.70
CA ILE A 235 12.15 -7.31 -2.50
C ILE A 235 13.29 -7.45 -1.48
N ASP A 236 14.54 -7.59 -1.91
CA ASP A 236 15.65 -7.85 -1.01
C ASP A 236 16.37 -6.57 -0.54
N LYS A 237 16.22 -5.44 -1.25
CA LYS A 237 16.85 -4.17 -0.86
C LYS A 237 16.16 -3.50 0.33
N ALA A 238 16.93 -2.70 1.05
CA ALA A 238 16.40 -1.88 2.13
C ALA A 238 15.43 -0.80 1.59
N PRO A 239 14.29 -0.57 2.27
CA PRO A 239 13.32 0.44 1.85
C PRO A 239 13.85 1.86 2.08
N SER A 240 13.58 2.73 1.10
CA SER A 240 14.01 4.13 1.08
C SER A 240 13.07 4.98 0.21
N ALA A 241 12.89 6.24 0.59
CA ALA A 241 12.19 7.24 -0.22
C ALA A 241 13.14 8.00 -1.18
N GLU A 242 14.46 7.82 -1.07
CA GLU A 242 15.51 8.48 -1.86
C GLU A 242 15.32 10.01 -1.99
N LEU A 243 14.98 10.68 -0.88
CA LEU A 243 14.79 12.13 -0.80
C LEU A 243 16.05 12.89 -0.40
N ARG A 244 17.07 12.19 0.09
CA ARG A 244 18.42 12.72 0.39
C ARG A 244 19.48 11.62 0.22
N GLU A 245 20.75 12.00 0.23
CA GLU A 245 21.87 11.06 0.08
C GLU A 245 21.84 9.94 1.14
N ASN A 246 22.04 8.70 0.67
CA ASN A 246 22.15 7.49 1.49
C ASN A 246 20.99 7.28 2.49
N GLN A 247 19.79 7.79 2.17
CA GLN A 247 18.62 7.67 3.03
C GLN A 247 18.16 6.21 3.15
N THR A 248 17.82 5.79 4.38
CA THR A 248 17.01 4.59 4.63
C THR A 248 15.86 4.91 5.58
N ASP A 249 14.78 4.13 5.54
CA ASP A 249 13.67 4.33 6.50
C ASP A 249 14.10 4.12 7.96
N GLN A 250 15.14 3.29 8.17
CA GLN A 250 15.70 3.01 9.49
C GLN A 250 16.43 4.20 10.12
N ASP A 251 16.70 5.26 9.33
CA ASP A 251 17.25 6.51 9.86
C ASP A 251 16.26 7.19 10.83
N SER A 252 14.95 6.91 10.70
CA SER A 252 13.89 7.53 11.50
C SER A 252 12.96 6.53 12.19
N LEU A 253 12.88 5.30 11.69
CA LEU A 253 11.98 4.26 12.18
C LEU A 253 12.76 3.06 12.75
N PRO A 254 12.19 2.29 13.69
CA PRO A 254 12.76 0.99 14.01
C PRO A 254 12.63 0.05 12.80
N PRO A 255 13.42 -1.05 12.73
CA PRO A 255 13.28 -2.03 11.66
C PRO A 255 11.83 -2.51 11.51
N TYR A 256 11.35 -2.67 10.28
CA TYR A 256 9.95 -2.99 10.00
C TYR A 256 9.38 -4.20 10.75
N PRO A 257 10.10 -5.32 10.95
CA PRO A 257 9.59 -6.41 11.79
C PRO A 257 9.24 -5.98 13.22
N VAL A 258 10.03 -5.07 13.81
CA VAL A 258 9.77 -4.52 15.15
C VAL A 258 8.66 -3.47 15.09
N LEU A 259 8.69 -2.59 14.09
CA LEU A 259 7.67 -1.56 13.91
C LEU A 259 6.28 -2.17 13.74
N ASP A 260 6.15 -3.15 12.85
CA ASP A 260 4.87 -3.75 12.50
C ASP A 260 4.28 -4.55 13.67
N ASP A 261 5.09 -5.30 14.43
CA ASP A 261 4.59 -6.02 15.63
C ASP A 261 4.10 -5.04 16.71
N ILE A 262 4.82 -3.94 16.96
CA ILE A 262 4.37 -2.89 17.88
C ILE A 262 3.07 -2.25 17.38
N LEU A 263 2.98 -1.94 16.09
CA LEU A 263 1.78 -1.33 15.51
C LEU A 263 0.58 -2.29 15.54
N GLU A 264 0.77 -3.58 15.30
CA GLU A 264 -0.29 -4.58 15.43
C GLU A 264 -0.80 -4.65 16.87
N CYS A 265 0.10 -4.61 17.86
CA CYS A 265 -0.28 -4.53 19.27
C CYS A 265 -1.09 -3.27 19.59
N LEU A 266 -0.62 -2.09 19.17
CA LEU A 266 -1.28 -0.81 19.45
C LEU A 266 -2.61 -0.63 18.71
N VAL A 267 -2.71 -1.15 17.48
CA VAL A 267 -3.84 -0.86 16.58
C VAL A 267 -4.85 -1.99 16.58
N GLU A 268 -4.44 -3.22 16.30
CA GLU A 268 -5.34 -4.37 16.18
C GLU A 268 -5.77 -4.86 17.57
N HIS A 269 -4.81 -4.98 18.48
CA HIS A 269 -5.03 -5.54 19.82
C HIS A 269 -5.35 -4.51 20.90
N GLU A 270 -5.20 -3.21 20.62
CA GLU A 270 -5.44 -2.12 21.60
C GLU A 270 -4.66 -2.30 22.91
N MET A 271 -3.46 -2.84 22.83
CA MET A 271 -2.58 -3.04 23.99
C MET A 271 -2.01 -1.70 24.48
N GLY A 272 -1.88 -1.56 25.80
CA GLY A 272 -1.16 -0.46 26.44
C GLY A 272 0.37 -0.64 26.36
N VAL A 273 1.13 0.42 26.63
CA VAL A 273 2.60 0.41 26.52
C VAL A 273 3.23 -0.68 27.38
N ASP A 274 2.76 -0.85 28.62
CA ASP A 274 3.29 -1.84 29.57
C ASP A 274 3.10 -3.28 29.08
N GLU A 275 1.98 -3.58 28.44
CA GLU A 275 1.68 -4.92 27.90
C GLU A 275 2.58 -5.25 26.71
N ILE A 276 2.87 -4.26 25.86
CA ILE A 276 3.78 -4.41 24.71
C ILE A 276 5.23 -4.60 25.18
N VAL A 277 5.64 -3.87 26.23
CA VAL A 277 6.96 -4.08 26.87
C VAL A 277 7.06 -5.48 27.47
N ALA A 278 6.00 -5.98 28.10
CA ALA A 278 5.95 -7.34 28.63
C ALA A 278 6.08 -8.43 27.55
N ARG A 279 5.78 -8.12 26.28
CA ARG A 279 6.04 -9.00 25.12
C ARG A 279 7.51 -9.01 24.66
N GLY A 280 8.37 -8.17 25.26
CA GLY A 280 9.81 -8.14 24.99
C GLY A 280 10.30 -6.96 24.16
N HIS A 281 9.45 -5.96 23.88
CA HIS A 281 9.86 -4.74 23.18
C HIS A 281 10.51 -3.72 24.12
N ASP A 282 11.47 -2.96 23.60
CA ASP A 282 12.09 -1.85 24.31
C ASP A 282 11.06 -0.72 24.57
N ARG A 283 10.95 -0.27 25.82
CA ARG A 283 9.98 0.75 26.24
C ARG A 283 10.14 2.06 25.49
N ALA A 284 11.37 2.53 25.28
CA ALA A 284 11.60 3.80 24.59
C ALA A 284 11.12 3.73 23.14
N THR A 285 11.32 2.57 22.49
CA THR A 285 10.85 2.30 21.14
C THR A 285 9.32 2.24 21.07
N VAL A 286 8.65 1.53 21.98
CA VAL A 286 7.18 1.46 22.04
C VAL A 286 6.58 2.84 22.25
N ALA A 287 7.08 3.60 23.23
CA ALA A 287 6.59 4.95 23.52
C ALA A 287 6.81 5.91 22.32
N ARG A 288 7.92 5.77 21.58
CA ARG A 288 8.17 6.55 20.36
C ARG A 288 7.17 6.20 19.26
N VAL A 289 6.93 4.91 19.01
CA VAL A 289 5.98 4.45 17.97
C VAL A 289 4.56 4.88 18.32
N GLU A 290 4.13 4.75 19.58
CA GLU A 290 2.84 5.24 20.04
C GLU A 290 2.71 6.77 19.83
N HIS A 291 3.74 7.52 20.18
CA HIS A 291 3.74 8.96 19.98
C HIS A 291 3.57 9.33 18.49
N LEU A 292 4.34 8.70 17.59
CA LEU A 292 4.23 8.88 16.15
C LEU A 292 2.82 8.50 15.65
N LEU A 293 2.27 7.38 16.15
CA LEU A 293 0.92 6.94 15.84
C LEU A 293 -0.11 8.02 16.16
N TYR A 294 -0.04 8.66 17.34
CA TYR A 294 -0.99 9.70 17.71
C TYR A 294 -0.84 10.99 16.92
N ILE A 295 0.39 11.49 16.70
CA ILE A 295 0.58 12.76 15.99
C ILE A 295 0.27 12.66 14.49
N ALA A 296 0.28 11.47 13.92
CA ALA A 296 -0.04 11.23 12.51
C ALA A 296 -1.55 11.21 12.20
N GLU A 297 -2.43 11.35 13.19
CA GLU A 297 -3.89 11.28 13.01
C GLU A 297 -4.42 12.28 11.96
N TYR A 298 -3.90 13.52 11.94
CA TYR A 298 -4.33 14.54 10.97
C TYR A 298 -3.94 14.19 9.53
N LYS A 299 -2.84 13.45 9.31
CA LYS A 299 -2.45 12.96 7.98
C LYS A 299 -3.39 11.85 7.53
N ARG A 300 -3.61 10.85 8.39
CA ARG A 300 -4.48 9.70 8.07
C ARG A 300 -5.91 10.09 7.71
N ARG A 301 -6.45 11.14 8.34
CA ARG A 301 -7.77 11.71 8.04
C ARG A 301 -7.90 12.24 6.61
N GLN A 302 -6.78 12.52 5.93
CA GLN A 302 -6.72 13.04 4.56
C GLN A 302 -6.24 11.99 3.54
N ALA A 303 -5.89 10.77 3.99
CA ALA A 303 -5.41 9.72 3.12
C ALA A 303 -6.54 9.20 2.21
N ALA A 304 -6.21 8.92 0.95
CA ALA A 304 -7.12 8.33 -0.05
C ALA A 304 -7.88 7.11 0.51
N PRO A 305 -9.11 6.82 0.07
CA PRO A 305 -9.78 5.56 0.40
C PRO A 305 -8.95 4.37 -0.07
N GLY A 306 -9.14 3.21 0.56
CA GLY A 306 -8.37 2.01 0.22
C GLY A 306 -9.04 0.75 0.72
N VAL A 307 -8.48 -0.38 0.33
CA VAL A 307 -8.99 -1.70 0.73
C VAL A 307 -8.71 -1.94 2.22
N LYS A 308 -9.71 -2.43 2.94
CA LYS A 308 -9.57 -2.90 4.33
C LYS A 308 -9.33 -4.39 4.31
N ILE A 309 -8.26 -4.83 4.96
CA ILE A 309 -7.85 -6.24 5.06
C ILE A 309 -7.88 -6.71 6.52
N THR A 310 -7.43 -5.85 7.42
CA THR A 310 -7.33 -6.14 8.86
C THR A 310 -8.65 -5.94 9.59
N ARG A 311 -8.68 -6.27 10.89
CA ARG A 311 -9.87 -6.09 11.72
C ARG A 311 -10.13 -4.60 12.01
N LYS A 312 -9.07 -3.81 12.24
CA LYS A 312 -9.16 -2.37 12.56
C LYS A 312 -8.39 -1.52 11.56
N ASN A 313 -9.12 -0.90 10.63
CA ASN A 313 -8.53 0.10 9.76
C ASN A 313 -8.49 1.49 10.42
N PHE A 314 -7.61 2.34 9.91
CA PHE A 314 -7.62 3.76 10.26
C PHE A 314 -8.81 4.45 9.58
N GLY A 315 -9.72 5.00 10.41
CA GLY A 315 -10.91 5.69 9.93
C GLY A 315 -12.16 5.26 10.70
N ARG A 316 -13.01 4.43 10.07
CA ARG A 316 -14.32 4.10 10.65
C ARG A 316 -14.21 3.24 11.90
N ASP A 317 -13.25 2.32 11.95
CA ASP A 317 -13.08 1.36 13.04
C ASP A 317 -12.25 1.91 14.19
N ARG A 318 -11.19 2.68 13.89
CA ARG A 318 -10.36 3.38 14.88
C ARG A 318 -10.51 4.90 14.76
N ARG A 319 -11.29 5.51 15.67
CA ARG A 319 -11.58 6.95 15.68
C ARG A 319 -10.90 7.65 16.85
N TYR A 320 -9.78 8.30 16.57
CA TYR A 320 -9.07 9.10 17.58
C TYR A 320 -9.23 10.59 17.30
N PRO A 321 -9.23 11.45 18.34
CA PRO A 321 -9.22 12.89 18.14
C PRO A 321 -7.88 13.34 17.55
N ILE A 322 -7.91 14.29 16.60
CA ILE A 322 -6.70 14.95 16.10
C ILE A 322 -6.04 15.75 17.23
N THR A 323 -6.85 16.55 17.93
CA THR A 323 -6.40 17.29 19.12
C THR A 323 -6.35 16.36 20.31
N ASN A 324 -5.19 15.74 20.54
CA ASN A 324 -5.00 14.75 21.60
C ASN A 324 -3.69 14.95 22.38
N ARG A 325 -3.81 15.21 23.69
CA ARG A 325 -2.68 15.28 24.63
C ARG A 325 -2.49 14.03 25.50
N PHE A 326 -3.37 13.04 25.41
CA PHE A 326 -3.21 11.77 26.12
C PHE A 326 -1.95 11.03 25.64
N ARG A 327 -1.13 10.53 26.57
CA ARG A 327 0.07 9.73 26.30
C ARG A 327 0.14 8.65 27.37
N ASP A 328 0.15 7.39 26.96
CA ASP A 328 0.16 6.23 27.86
C ASP A 328 1.57 5.96 28.40
N GLY A 329 2.59 6.06 27.53
CA GLY A 329 3.98 5.80 27.90
C GLY A 329 4.72 6.92 28.65
N ARG A 330 4.01 7.85 29.30
CA ARG A 330 4.60 8.94 30.11
C ARG A 330 4.47 8.69 31.59
#